data_AF-A0A0P9N138-F1
#
_entry.id   AF-A0A0P9N138-F1
#
_cell.length_a   1.000
_cell.length_b   1.000
_cell.length_c   1.000
_cell.angle_alpha   90.00
_cell.angle_beta   90.00
_cell.angle_gamma   90.00
#
_symmetry.space_group_name_H-M   'P 1'
#
loop_
_entity.id
_entity.type
_entity.pdbx_description
1 polymer ?
#
loop_
_entity_poly.entity_id
_entity_poly.type
_entity_poly.pdbx_seq_one_letter_code
_entity_poly.pdbx_strand_id
1 'polypeptide(L)'
;MSNELLSDSFRAAMTEFCGVDLTDYPMEAVAFRSGRDAHYLPHVDASLPRGFRLIVYFNAHWEADWGGLFRILDPCDHCKAHHTVFPLVGNASMIVRDGHYEDTWHEVTRLSGKEVVTRNTLNITYYEPGTTSTVQ
;
A
#
# COMPACT_ATOMS: atom_id res chain seq x y z
N MET A 1 -6.53 -17.62 0.77
CA MET A 1 -5.78 -16.34 0.79
C MET A 1 -5.14 -16.06 2.14
N SER A 2 -5.85 -16.03 3.29
CA SER A 2 -5.17 -15.68 4.57
C SER A 2 -4.06 -16.65 4.99
N ASN A 3 -4.24 -17.96 4.76
CA ASN A 3 -3.19 -18.94 5.10
C ASN A 3 -1.93 -18.77 4.24
N GLU A 4 -2.06 -18.32 3.00
CA GLU A 4 -0.91 -18.07 2.12
C GLU A 4 -0.11 -16.86 2.64
N LEU A 5 -0.82 -15.78 2.99
CA LEU A 5 -0.25 -14.56 3.56
C LEU A 5 0.37 -14.77 4.95
N LEU A 6 0.14 -15.90 5.61
CA LEU A 6 0.73 -16.30 6.88
C LEU A 6 1.76 -17.42 6.73
N SER A 7 1.93 -17.97 5.53
CA SER A 7 2.80 -19.12 5.30
C SER A 7 4.27 -18.76 5.49
N ASP A 8 5.05 -19.75 5.94
CA ASP A 8 6.50 -19.60 6.07
C ASP A 8 7.16 -19.28 4.73
N SER A 9 6.65 -19.85 3.62
CA SER A 9 7.15 -19.57 2.27
C SER A 9 6.92 -18.14 1.84
N PHE A 10 5.73 -17.58 2.09
CA PHE A 10 5.45 -16.18 1.81
C PHE A 10 6.32 -15.28 2.67
N ARG A 11 6.40 -15.56 3.98
CA ARG A 11 7.23 -14.77 4.91
C ARG A 11 8.71 -14.78 4.50
N ALA A 12 9.26 -15.93 4.15
CA ALA A 12 10.64 -16.06 3.68
C ALA A 12 10.90 -15.24 2.41
N ALA A 13 9.99 -15.32 1.42
CA ALA A 13 10.10 -14.55 0.19
C ALA A 13 10.03 -13.03 0.47
N MET A 14 9.15 -12.60 1.38
CA MET A 14 9.04 -11.20 1.76
C MET A 14 10.24 -10.72 2.59
N THR A 15 10.82 -11.57 3.44
CA THR A 15 12.07 -11.26 4.16
C THR A 15 13.22 -11.05 3.20
N GLU A 16 13.37 -11.93 2.20
CA GLU A 16 14.37 -11.78 1.16
C GLU A 16 14.16 -10.49 0.36
N PHE A 17 12.92 -10.23 -0.09
CA PHE A 17 12.61 -9.05 -0.89
C PHE A 17 12.81 -7.73 -0.12
N CYS A 18 12.36 -7.67 1.13
CA CYS A 18 12.41 -6.46 1.95
C CYS A 18 13.77 -6.25 2.63
N GLY A 19 14.64 -7.27 2.68
CA GLY A 19 15.92 -7.21 3.41
C GLY A 19 15.76 -7.10 4.93
N VAL A 20 14.59 -7.43 5.48
CA VAL A 20 14.27 -7.37 6.91
C VAL A 20 13.77 -8.74 7.36
N ASP A 21 14.28 -9.22 8.51
CA ASP A 21 13.75 -10.43 9.12
C ASP A 21 12.32 -10.18 9.65
N LEU A 22 11.37 -10.89 9.06
CA LEU A 22 9.95 -10.77 9.38
C LEU A 22 9.48 -11.92 10.27
N THR A 23 10.34 -12.82 10.73
CA THR A 23 9.97 -14.07 11.43
C THR A 23 8.91 -13.82 12.51
N ASP A 24 9.14 -12.83 13.37
CA ASP A 24 8.27 -12.51 14.50
C ASP A 24 7.29 -11.35 14.24
N TYR A 25 7.25 -10.83 13.01
CA TYR A 25 6.42 -9.67 12.68
C TYR A 25 4.94 -10.10 12.59
N PRO A 26 4.03 -9.56 13.42
CA PRO A 26 2.60 -9.75 13.22
C PRO A 26 2.14 -9.24 11.84
N MET A 27 1.07 -9.86 11.34
CA MET A 27 0.41 -9.50 10.08
C MET A 27 -1.01 -9.00 10.36
N GLU A 28 -1.33 -7.84 9.82
CA GLU A 28 -2.68 -7.29 9.75
C GLU A 28 -3.15 -7.26 8.30
N ALA A 29 -4.40 -7.65 8.04
CA ALA A 29 -5.02 -7.55 6.72
C ALA A 29 -6.36 -6.82 6.81
N VAL A 30 -6.48 -5.68 6.12
CA VAL A 30 -7.68 -4.85 6.13
C VAL A 30 -8.21 -4.68 4.70
N ALA A 31 -9.46 -5.08 4.48
CA ALA A 31 -10.13 -4.91 3.21
C ALA A 31 -10.87 -3.57 3.19
N PHE A 32 -10.66 -2.78 2.13
CA PHE A 32 -11.31 -1.49 1.93
C PHE A 32 -12.19 -1.51 0.68
N ARG A 33 -13.38 -0.94 0.82
CA ARG A 33 -14.23 -0.52 -0.31
C ARG A 33 -14.37 1.00 -0.26
N SER A 34 -13.59 1.67 -1.09
CA SER A 34 -13.31 3.09 -0.96
C SER A 34 -14.05 3.91 -2.01
N GLY A 35 -14.96 4.79 -1.58
CA GLY A 35 -15.72 5.71 -2.43
C GLY A 35 -15.01 7.05 -2.64
N ARG A 36 -15.74 8.08 -3.10
CA ARG A 36 -15.20 9.38 -3.56
C ARG A 36 -14.21 10.06 -2.61
N ASP A 37 -14.43 9.92 -1.31
CA ASP A 37 -13.62 10.61 -0.29
C ASP A 37 -12.37 9.83 0.13
N ALA A 38 -12.23 8.59 -0.32
CA ALA A 38 -11.10 7.73 0.01
C ALA A 38 -9.91 8.01 -0.91
N HIS A 39 -9.25 9.13 -0.60
CA HIS A 39 -8.01 9.60 -1.20
C HIS A 39 -7.02 9.91 -0.07
N TYR A 40 -5.75 9.89 -0.42
CA TYR A 40 -4.67 10.18 0.52
C TYR A 40 -3.78 11.22 -0.13
N LEU A 41 -3.60 12.35 0.55
CA LEU A 41 -2.64 13.37 0.14
C LEU A 41 -1.21 12.79 0.19
N PRO A 42 -0.22 13.42 -0.46
CA PRO A 42 1.18 13.02 -0.34
C PRO A 42 1.59 12.84 1.12
N HIS A 43 2.05 11.64 1.46
CA HIS A 43 2.49 11.28 2.81
C HIS A 43 3.53 10.17 2.76
N VAL A 44 4.06 9.86 3.94
CA VAL A 44 4.88 8.69 4.24
C VAL A 44 4.21 7.95 5.40
N ASP A 45 4.32 6.62 5.42
CA ASP A 45 3.73 5.75 6.45
C ASP A 45 4.53 5.79 7.77
N ALA A 46 4.76 6.97 8.35
CA ALA A 46 5.65 7.17 9.50
C ALA A 46 5.24 6.38 10.76
N SER A 47 3.96 6.02 10.90
CA SER A 47 3.44 5.16 11.97
C SER A 47 3.96 3.72 11.90
N LEU A 48 4.42 3.29 10.72
CA LEU A 48 4.95 1.96 10.45
C LEU A 48 6.49 2.06 10.33
N PRO A 49 7.25 1.95 11.43
CA PRO A 49 8.69 2.17 11.42
C PRO A 49 9.45 1.09 10.66
N ARG A 50 9.04 -0.18 10.80
CA ARG A 50 9.65 -1.34 10.15
C ARG A 50 8.60 -2.36 9.68
N GLY A 51 8.93 -3.11 8.64
CA GLY A 51 8.10 -4.13 8.02
C GLY A 51 7.74 -3.76 6.58
N PHE A 52 6.49 -3.96 6.17
CA PHE A 52 6.02 -3.51 4.87
C PHE A 52 4.50 -3.35 4.85
N ARG A 53 4.02 -2.60 3.86
CA ARG A 53 2.61 -2.59 3.45
C ARG A 53 2.46 -3.03 2.00
N LEU A 54 1.72 -4.11 1.79
CA LEU A 54 1.32 -4.62 0.48
C LEU A 54 -0.14 -4.24 0.22
N ILE A 55 -0.41 -3.66 -0.93
CA ILE A 55 -1.75 -3.24 -1.37
C ILE A 55 -2.10 -4.08 -2.59
N VAL A 56 -3.06 -5.00 -2.44
CA VAL A 56 -3.60 -5.81 -3.53
C VAL A 56 -4.90 -5.19 -4.01
N TYR A 57 -5.09 -5.12 -5.33
CA TYR A 57 -6.23 -4.46 -5.96
C TYR A 57 -7.24 -5.46 -6.56
N PHE A 58 -8.52 -5.11 -6.50
CA PHE A 58 -9.63 -6.00 -6.89
C PHE A 58 -10.59 -5.40 -7.92
N ASN A 59 -10.20 -4.35 -8.65
CA ASN A 59 -11.04 -3.82 -9.73
C ASN A 59 -10.72 -4.52 -11.06
N ALA A 60 -11.76 -4.95 -11.79
CA ALA A 60 -11.59 -5.55 -13.11
C ALA A 60 -11.31 -4.51 -14.21
N HIS A 61 -11.71 -3.27 -13.98
CA HIS A 61 -11.60 -2.17 -14.93
C HIS A 61 -11.42 -0.84 -14.19
N TRP A 62 -10.65 0.07 -14.79
CA TRP A 62 -10.32 1.37 -14.23
C TRP A 62 -9.82 2.30 -15.33
N GLU A 63 -10.31 3.53 -15.36
CA GLU A 63 -9.85 4.56 -16.30
C GLU A 63 -8.91 5.56 -15.61
N ALA A 64 -7.95 6.08 -16.37
CA ALA A 64 -6.94 6.99 -15.83
C ALA A 64 -7.55 8.30 -15.32
N ASP A 65 -8.60 8.79 -15.99
CA ASP A 65 -9.28 10.04 -15.67
C ASP A 65 -10.25 9.92 -14.48
N TRP A 66 -10.47 8.72 -13.94
CA TRP A 66 -11.30 8.50 -12.75
C TRP A 66 -10.59 8.84 -11.44
N GLY A 67 -9.26 8.95 -11.43
CA GLY A 67 -8.48 9.13 -10.21
C GLY A 67 -8.35 7.81 -9.41
N GLY A 68 -8.14 7.88 -8.10
CA GLY A 68 -7.96 6.70 -7.23
C GLY A 68 -6.66 5.91 -7.50
N LEU A 69 -5.73 6.50 -8.26
CA LEU A 69 -4.47 5.87 -8.66
C LEU A 69 -3.48 5.97 -7.50
N PHE A 70 -2.73 4.89 -7.26
CA PHE A 70 -1.60 4.95 -6.33
C PHE A 70 -0.41 5.55 -7.07
N ARG A 71 0.20 6.61 -6.51
CA ARG A 71 1.37 7.27 -7.12
C ARG A 71 2.54 7.21 -6.17
N ILE A 72 3.68 6.75 -6.69
CA ILE A 72 4.98 6.88 -6.05
C ILE A 72 5.55 8.23 -6.48
N LEU A 73 5.85 9.08 -5.51
CA LEU A 73 6.19 10.48 -5.73
C LEU A 73 7.70 10.69 -5.74
N ASP A 74 8.14 11.77 -6.39
CA ASP A 74 9.53 12.22 -6.34
C ASP A 74 9.84 12.77 -4.94
N PRO A 75 10.84 12.24 -4.20
CA PRO A 75 11.16 12.66 -2.83
C PRO A 75 11.56 14.14 -2.68
N CYS A 76 11.97 14.79 -3.78
CA CYS A 76 12.33 16.22 -3.79
C CYS A 76 11.19 17.11 -4.27
N ASP A 77 10.21 16.56 -5.01
CA ASP A 77 9.05 17.27 -5.54
C ASP A 77 7.80 16.38 -5.54
N HIS A 78 7.08 16.37 -4.41
CA HIS A 78 5.90 15.52 -4.22
C HIS A 78 4.73 15.83 -5.18
N CYS A 79 4.80 16.88 -6.02
CA CYS A 79 3.82 17.10 -7.08
C CYS A 79 4.03 16.16 -8.28
N LYS A 80 5.25 15.63 -8.43
CA LYS A 80 5.64 14.73 -9.52
C LYS A 80 5.55 13.28 -9.07
N ALA A 81 5.04 12.43 -9.96
CA ALA A 81 5.09 10.99 -9.76
C ALA A 81 6.21 10.38 -10.58
N HIS A 82 7.00 9.53 -9.94
CA HIS A 82 7.91 8.61 -10.63
C HIS A 82 7.14 7.44 -11.26
N HIS A 83 6.11 6.96 -10.57
CA HIS A 83 5.32 5.84 -11.04
C HIS A 83 3.85 5.95 -10.61
N THR A 84 2.97 5.37 -11.42
CA THR A 84 1.53 5.35 -11.19
C THR A 84 1.01 3.93 -11.37
N VAL A 85 0.31 3.43 -10.37
CA VAL A 85 -0.27 2.09 -10.35
C VAL A 85 -1.80 2.20 -10.38
N PHE A 86 -2.39 1.54 -11.37
CA PHE A 86 -3.84 1.41 -11.48
C PHE A 86 -4.35 0.37 -10.49
N PRO A 87 -5.52 0.59 -9.85
CA PRO A 87 -6.06 -0.34 -8.88
C PRO A 87 -6.74 -1.55 -9.53
N LEU A 88 -6.07 -2.20 -10.48
CA LEU A 88 -6.60 -3.32 -11.25
C LEU A 88 -6.15 -4.67 -10.70
N VAL A 89 -7.00 -5.70 -10.82
CA VAL A 89 -6.61 -7.10 -10.58
C VAL A 89 -5.37 -7.43 -11.42
N GLY A 90 -4.39 -8.08 -10.78
CA GLY A 90 -3.09 -8.38 -11.38
C GLY A 90 -2.00 -7.37 -11.00
N ASN A 91 -2.38 -6.18 -10.52
CA ASN A 91 -1.45 -5.24 -9.92
C ASN A 91 -1.39 -5.41 -8.40
N ALA A 92 -0.24 -5.06 -7.83
CA ALA A 92 -0.08 -4.80 -6.41
C ALA A 92 0.97 -3.70 -6.23
N SER A 93 0.86 -2.96 -5.14
CA SER A 93 1.90 -1.98 -4.74
C SER A 93 2.45 -2.39 -3.39
N MET A 94 3.74 -2.16 -3.17
CA MET A 94 4.36 -2.42 -1.88
C MET A 94 5.20 -1.24 -1.42
N ILE A 95 5.10 -0.94 -0.14
CA ILE A 95 5.88 0.06 0.57
C ILE A 95 6.73 -0.70 1.58
N VAL A 96 8.04 -0.77 1.34
CA VAL A 96 8.99 -1.38 2.27
C VAL A 96 9.32 -0.37 3.37
N ARG A 97 9.42 -0.84 4.61
CA ARG A 97 9.74 -0.04 5.78
C ARG A 97 10.94 -0.68 6.48
N ASP A 98 12.10 -0.09 6.30
CA ASP A 98 13.38 -0.61 6.83
C ASP A 98 13.97 0.27 7.94
N GLY A 99 13.23 1.31 8.36
CA GLY A 99 13.65 2.33 9.31
C GLY A 99 13.99 3.68 8.65
N HIS A 100 14.09 3.72 7.32
CA HIS A 100 14.22 4.94 6.52
C HIS A 100 12.92 5.17 5.75
N TYR A 101 12.44 6.41 5.71
CA TYR A 101 11.11 6.68 5.17
C TYR A 101 10.96 7.99 4.41
N GLU A 102 12.00 8.82 4.41
CA GLU A 102 12.01 10.15 3.84
C GLU A 102 11.83 10.15 2.32
N ASP A 103 12.04 9.01 1.66
CA ASP A 103 11.97 8.82 0.21
C ASP A 103 10.79 7.96 -0.27
N THR A 104 9.95 7.47 0.65
CA THR A 104 8.81 6.58 0.34
C THR A 104 7.50 7.32 0.08
N TRP A 105 7.58 8.57 -0.40
CA TRP A 105 6.42 9.43 -0.59
C TRP A 105 5.44 8.83 -1.59
N HIS A 106 4.17 8.81 -1.21
CA HIS A 106 3.11 8.30 -2.06
C HIS A 106 1.78 8.99 -1.77
N GLU A 107 0.85 8.83 -2.72
CA GLU A 107 -0.51 9.32 -2.60
C GLU A 107 -1.51 8.35 -3.23
N VAL A 108 -2.79 8.58 -2.93
CA VAL A 108 -3.90 8.03 -3.72
C VAL A 108 -4.68 9.22 -4.27
N THR A 109 -4.68 9.37 -5.60
CA THR A 109 -5.33 10.52 -6.23
C THR A 109 -6.82 10.54 -5.95
N ARG A 110 -7.39 11.74 -5.85
CA ARG A 110 -8.82 11.91 -5.62
C ARG A 110 -9.64 11.35 -6.78
N LEU A 111 -10.72 10.65 -6.47
CA LEU A 111 -11.67 10.18 -7.48
C LEU A 111 -12.41 11.37 -8.13
N SER A 112 -12.44 11.43 -9.46
CA SER A 112 -12.93 12.56 -10.26
C SER A 112 -14.31 12.34 -10.91
N GLY A 113 -14.97 11.20 -10.70
CA GLY A 113 -16.26 10.86 -11.35
C GLY A 113 -17.53 11.16 -10.53
N LYS A 114 -18.66 11.41 -11.21
CA LYS A 114 -20.02 11.47 -10.63
C LYS A 114 -20.58 10.06 -10.32
N GLU A 115 -20.20 9.06 -11.11
CA GLU A 115 -20.53 7.65 -10.94
C GLU A 115 -19.90 7.08 -9.65
N VAL A 116 -20.60 6.17 -8.98
CA VAL A 116 -20.09 5.51 -7.76
C VAL A 116 -19.16 4.36 -8.17
N VAL A 117 -17.92 4.68 -8.53
CA VAL A 117 -16.84 3.70 -8.62
C VAL A 117 -16.20 3.54 -7.24
N THR A 118 -15.97 2.29 -6.82
CA THR A 118 -15.29 2.00 -5.56
C THR A 118 -13.92 1.39 -5.82
N ARG A 119 -12.88 1.99 -5.26
CA ARG A 119 -11.53 1.41 -5.25
C ARG A 119 -11.51 0.29 -4.20
N ASN A 120 -11.29 -0.95 -4.64
CA ASN A 120 -11.36 -2.12 -3.76
C ASN A 120 -9.95 -2.65 -3.52
N THR A 121 -9.50 -2.64 -2.27
CA THR A 121 -8.14 -3.07 -1.91
C THR A 121 -8.12 -3.99 -0.70
N LEU A 122 -7.08 -4.82 -0.63
CA LEU A 122 -6.65 -5.49 0.58
C LEU A 122 -5.27 -4.92 0.94
N ASN A 123 -5.19 -4.24 2.06
CA ASN A 123 -3.94 -3.76 2.61
C ASN A 123 -3.44 -4.80 3.61
N ILE A 124 -2.24 -5.34 3.38
CA ILE A 124 -1.58 -6.34 4.21
C ILE A 124 -0.35 -5.66 4.80
N THR A 125 -0.31 -5.56 6.11
CA THR A 125 0.77 -4.90 6.84
C THR A 125 1.49 -5.93 7.68
N TYR A 126 2.78 -6.12 7.44
CA TYR A 126 3.68 -6.77 8.38
C TYR A 126 4.38 -5.66 9.16
N TYR A 127 4.41 -5.75 10.48
CA TYR A 127 4.93 -4.68 11.34
C TYR A 127 5.74 -5.22 12.51
N GLU A 128 6.70 -4.43 12.97
CA GLU A 128 7.57 -4.80 14.08
C GLU A 128 6.76 -5.00 15.37
N PRO A 129 7.06 -6.05 16.17
CA PRO A 129 6.45 -6.24 17.49
C PRO A 129 6.58 -4.98 18.37
N GLY A 130 5.48 -4.56 18.97
CA GLY A 130 5.43 -3.34 19.78
C GLY A 130 5.03 -2.08 19.00
N THR A 131 4.87 -2.15 17.68
CA THR A 131 4.21 -1.07 16.90
C THR A 131 2.80 -0.84 17.45
N THR A 132 2.48 0.41 17.79
CA THR A 132 1.22 0.79 18.44
C THR A 132 0.15 1.28 17.47
N SER A 133 0.51 1.57 16.22
CA SER A 133 -0.39 2.03 15.16
C SER A 133 0.12 1.59 13.79
N THR A 134 -0.77 1.07 12.96
CA THR A 134 -0.51 0.72 11.56
C THR A 134 -1.29 1.61 10.59
N VAL A 135 -1.81 2.75 11.07
CA VAL A 135 -2.66 3.67 10.30
C VAL A 135 -1.83 4.45 9.28
N GLN A 136 -2.36 4.69 8.08
CA GLN A 136 -1.74 5.56 7.07
C GLN A 136 -1.93 7.03 7.40
#